data_AF-A0A6G2V4R7-F1
#
_entry.id   AF-A0A6G2V4R7-F1
#
_cell.length_a   1.000
_cell.length_b   1.000
_cell.length_c   1.000
_cell.angle_alpha   90.00
_cell.angle_beta   90.00
_cell.angle_gamma   90.00
#
_symmetry.space_group_name_H-M   'P 1'
#
loop_
_entity.id
_entity.type
_entity.pdbx_description
1 polymer ?
#
loop_
_entity_poly.entity_id
_entity_poly.type
_entity_poly.pdbx_seq_one_letter_code
_entity_poly.pdbx_strand_id
1 'polypeptide(L)' 'AQEYALKHAAARTTIEMGRLGPDAVTVGAATLPLADFLARGGSRPAPATRPGPTAPAALRTPADAVRSRERPRTG' A
#
# COMPACT_ATOMS: atom_id res chain seq x y z
N ALA A 1 27.23 24.88 11.65
CA ALA A 1 26.90 24.45 10.28
C ALA A 1 25.42 24.10 10.07
N GLN A 2 24.67 23.64 11.08
CA GLN A 2 23.26 23.22 10.95
C GLN A 2 22.26 24.34 10.62
N GLU A 3 22.42 25.56 11.16
CA GLU A 3 21.49 26.67 10.91
C GLU A 3 21.44 27.15 9.46
N TYR A 4 22.52 26.97 8.68
CA TYR A 4 22.57 27.35 7.27
C TYR A 4 22.19 26.22 6.32
N ALA A 5 22.24 24.96 6.79
CA ALA A 5 21.86 23.80 5.98
C ALA A 5 20.39 23.87 5.55
N LEU A 6 19.51 24.32 6.46
CA LEU A 6 18.09 24.49 6.17
C LEU A 6 17.83 25.66 5.21
N LYS A 7 18.56 26.79 5.33
CA LYS A 7 18.42 27.93 4.41
C LYS A 7 18.72 27.54 2.97
N HIS A 8 19.78 26.74 2.74
CA HIS A 8 20.13 26.28 1.41
C HIS A 8 19.07 25.34 0.82
N ALA A 9 18.55 24.39 1.60
CA ALA A 9 17.49 23.49 1.16
C ALA A 9 16.17 24.24 0.90
N ALA A 10 15.79 25.16 1.78
CA ALA A 10 14.57 25.97 1.65
C ALA A 10 14.62 26.87 0.42
N ALA A 11 15.76 27.51 0.13
CA ALA A 11 15.92 28.37 -1.04
C ALA A 11 15.82 27.62 -2.38
N ARG A 12 15.92 26.28 -2.38
CA ARG A 12 15.90 25.45 -3.60
C ARG A 12 14.71 24.50 -3.70
N THR A 13 13.76 24.59 -2.76
CA THR A 13 12.57 23.73 -2.73
C THR A 13 11.34 24.56 -3.01
N THR A 14 10.52 24.14 -3.98
CA THR A 14 9.21 24.73 -4.22
C THR A 14 8.12 23.86 -3.61
N ILE A 15 7.05 24.49 -3.13
CA ILE A 15 5.84 23.81 -2.66
C ILE A 15 4.78 24.04 -3.72
N GLU A 16 4.33 22.94 -4.34
CA GLU A 16 3.36 22.95 -5.41
C GLU A 16 2.11 22.16 -5.02
N MET A 17 0.97 22.55 -5.58
CA MET A 17 -0.28 21.82 -5.39
C MET A 17 -0.25 20.49 -6.16
N GLY A 18 -0.56 19.41 -5.45
CA GLY A 18 -0.71 18.08 -6.04
C GLY A 18 -1.90 18.03 -7.01
N ARG A 19 -1.67 17.50 -8.22
CA ARG A 19 -2.70 17.47 -9.28
C ARG A 19 -3.71 16.33 -9.14
N LEU A 20 -3.34 15.25 -8.45
CA LEU A 20 -4.17 14.06 -8.30
C LEU A 20 -5.10 14.10 -7.08
N GLY A 21 -4.94 15.09 -6.20
CA GLY A 21 -5.69 15.18 -4.95
C GLY A 21 -5.61 13.87 -4.14
N PRO A 22 -6.74 13.35 -3.60
CA PRO A 22 -6.74 12.14 -2.78
C PRO A 22 -6.37 10.87 -3.55
N ASP A 23 -6.55 10.84 -4.87
CA ASP A 23 -6.23 9.67 -5.71
C ASP A 23 -4.73 9.43 -5.84
N ALA A 24 -3.89 10.40 -5.43
CA ALA A 24 -2.44 10.27 -5.42
C ALA A 24 -1.98 9.02 -4.66
N VAL A 25 -2.66 8.67 -3.56
CA VAL A 25 -2.32 7.49 -2.75
C VAL A 25 -2.69 6.20 -3.46
N THR A 26 -3.88 6.15 -4.08
CA THR A 26 -4.34 4.98 -4.84
C THR A 26 -3.40 4.69 -6.00
N VAL A 27 -3.04 5.72 -6.77
CA VAL A 27 -2.12 5.58 -7.91
C VAL A 27 -0.71 5.24 -7.43
N GLY A 28 -0.22 5.90 -6.37
CA GLY A 28 1.08 5.60 -5.77
C GLY A 28 1.17 4.15 -5.29
N ALA A 29 0.17 3.68 -4.55
CA ALA A 29 0.11 2.32 -4.04
C ALA A 29 0.06 1.27 -5.16
N ALA A 30 -0.63 1.55 -6.27
CA ALA A 30 -0.63 0.71 -7.46
C ALA A 30 0.71 0.74 -8.22
N THR A 31 1.44 1.86 -8.13
CA THR A 31 2.75 2.02 -8.79
C THR A 31 3.83 1.20 -8.09
N LEU A 32 3.79 1.05 -6.77
CA LEU A 32 4.80 0.30 -6.01
C LEU A 32 4.98 -1.16 -6.48
N PRO A 33 3.94 -2.02 -6.54
CA PRO A 33 4.11 -3.39 -7.01
C PRO A 33 4.53 -3.45 -8.49
N LEU A 34 4.13 -2.46 -9.30
CA LEU A 34 4.56 -2.37 -10.70
C LEU A 34 6.06 -2.02 -10.80
N ALA A 35 6.53 -1.04 -10.05
CA ALA A 35 7.94 -0.66 -10.01
C ALA A 35 8.82 -1.83 -9.54
N ASP A 36 8.38 -2.54 -8.51
CA ASP A 36 9.04 -3.72 -7.97
C ASP A 36 9.07 -4.88 -8.98
N PHE A 37 7.98 -5.09 -9.74
CA PHE A 37 7.95 -6.04 -10.86
C PHE A 37 8.97 -5.69 -11.96
N LEU A 38 9.03 -4.42 -12.37
CA LEU A 38 9.96 -3.95 -13.39
C LEU A 38 11.42 -4.02 -12.92
N ALA A 39 11.71 -3.70 -11.65
CA ALA A 39 13.04 -3.80 -11.07
C ALA A 39 13.57 -5.24 -11.08
N ARG A 40 12.69 -6.25 -11.03
CA ARG A 40 13.02 -7.67 -11.16
C ARG A 40 13.08 -8.18 -12.61
N GLY A 41 12.97 -7.29 -13.60
CA GLY A 41 13.04 -7.64 -15.02
C GLY A 41 11.72 -8.08 -15.65
N GLY A 42 10.59 -7.96 -14.94
CA GLY A 42 9.26 -8.10 -15.54
C GLY A 42 8.89 -9.49 -16.06
N SER A 43 9.29 -10.55 -15.35
CA SER A 43 8.99 -11.93 -15.77
C SER A 43 7.55 -12.35 -15.46
N ARG A 44 6.86 -12.95 -16.41
CA ARG A 44 5.56 -13.60 -16.15
C ARG A 44 5.74 -14.73 -15.12
N PRO A 45 4.94 -14.78 -14.03
CA PRO A 45 4.98 -15.90 -13.11
C PRO A 45 4.72 -17.21 -13.88
N ALA A 46 5.49 -18.25 -13.56
CA ALA A 46 5.14 -19.59 -14.02
C ALA A 46 3.71 -19.90 -13.55
N PRO A 47 2.88 -20.57 -14.38
CA PRO A 47 1.53 -20.94 -13.98
C PRO A 47 1.60 -21.74 -12.68
N ALA A 48 0.99 -21.20 -11.62
CA ALA A 48 0.93 -21.89 -10.35
C ALA A 48 0.13 -23.18 -10.54
N THR A 49 0.73 -24.34 -10.22
CA THR A 49 -0.02 -25.58 -10.02
C THR A 49 -1.08 -25.30 -8.97
N ARG A 50 -2.35 -25.34 -9.38
CA ARG A 50 -3.47 -25.17 -8.47
C ARG A 50 -3.33 -26.22 -7.37
N PRO A 51 -3.28 -25.84 -6.09
CA PRO A 51 -3.38 -26.82 -5.03
C PRO A 51 -4.66 -27.63 -5.25
N GLY A 52 -4.60 -28.96 -5.10
CA GLY A 52 -5.79 -29.80 -5.03
C GLY A 52 -6.74 -29.28 -3.94
N PRO A 53 -8.02 -29.68 -3.93
CA PRO A 53 -9.03 -29.10 -3.04
C PRO A 53 -8.66 -29.30 -1.56
N THR A 54 -7.93 -28.35 -0.99
CA THR A 54 -7.81 -28.18 0.46
C THR A 54 -9.08 -27.48 0.91
N ALA A 55 -9.83 -28.12 1.81
CA ALA A 55 -11.03 -27.56 2.40
C ALA A 55 -10.77 -26.11 2.86
N PRO A 56 -11.68 -25.16 2.58
CA PRO A 56 -11.41 -23.76 2.83
C PRO A 56 -11.24 -23.51 4.33
N ALA A 57 -10.06 -23.04 4.74
CA ALA A 57 -9.95 -22.28 5.97
C ALA A 57 -10.88 -21.07 5.81
N ALA A 58 -11.95 -21.04 6.60
CA ALA A 58 -13.02 -20.05 6.48
C ALA A 58 -12.45 -18.65 6.28
N LEU A 59 -12.63 -18.09 5.08
CA LEU A 59 -12.27 -16.73 4.76
C LEU A 59 -13.02 -15.82 5.71
N ARG A 60 -12.32 -15.21 6.66
CA ARG A 60 -12.91 -14.18 7.51
C ARG A 60 -13.27 -13.02 6.60
N THR A 61 -14.56 -12.73 6.53
CA THR A 61 -15.06 -11.62 5.73
C THR A 61 -14.80 -10.31 6.47
N PRO A 62 -14.69 -9.17 5.76
CA PRO A 62 -14.60 -7.86 6.41
C PRO A 62 -15.78 -7.60 7.36
N ALA A 63 -16.95 -8.19 7.11
CA ALA A 63 -18.10 -8.15 8.02
C ALA A 63 -17.83 -8.83 9.37
N ASP A 64 -17.06 -9.93 9.39
CA ASP A 64 -16.67 -10.61 10.62
C ASP A 64 -15.75 -9.76 11.50
N ALA A 65 -14.89 -8.96 10.86
CA ALA A 65 -13.99 -8.05 11.57
C ALA A 65 -14.76 -6.88 12.21
N VAL A 66 -15.75 -6.32 11.50
CA VAL A 66 -16.62 -5.24 12.03
C VAL A 66 -17.47 -5.77 13.19
N ARG A 67 -18.10 -6.94 13.02
CA ARG A 67 -18.91 -7.58 14.06
C ARG A 67 -18.12 -7.93 15.32
N SER A 68 -16.81 -8.19 15.18
CA SER A 68 -15.92 -8.43 16.33
C SER A 68 -15.57 -7.16 17.10
N ARG A 69 -15.59 -5.98 16.45
CA ARG A 69 -15.39 -4.68 17.12
C ARG A 69 -16.63 -4.20 17.86
N GLU A 70 -17.82 -4.57 17.39
CA GLU A 70 -19.08 -4.11 17.98
C GLU A 70 -19.57 -4.95 19.16
N ARG A 71 -19.00 -6.13 19.42
CA ARG A 71 -19.35 -6.87 20.64
C ARG A 71 -18.84 -6.09 21.86
N PRO A 72 -19.72 -5.56 22.72
CA PRO A 72 -19.28 -4.95 23.96
C PRO A 72 -18.60 -6.03 24.81
N ARG A 73 -17.47 -5.66 25.44
CA ARG A 73 -16.85 -6.50 26.48
C ARG A 73 -17.77 -6.45 27.69
N THR A 74 -18.73 -7.37 27.77
CA THR A 74 -19.49 -7.58 28.99
C THR A 74 -18.53 -8.11 30.04
N GLY A 75 -18.34 -7.33 31.11
CA GLY A 75 -17.62 -7.74 32.32
C GLY A 75 -18.45 -8.66 33.19
#